data_AF-A0A7K3XCP8-F1
#
_entry.id   AF-A0A7K3XCP8-F1
#
_cell.length_a   1.000
_cell.length_b   1.000
_cell.length_c   1.000
_cell.angle_alpha   90.00
_cell.angle_beta   90.00
_cell.angle_gamma   90.00
#
_symmetry.space_group_name_H-M   'P 1'
#
loop_
_entity.id
_entity.type
_entity.pdbx_description
1 polymer ?
#
loop_
_entity_poly.entity_id
_entity_poly.type
_entity_poly.pdbx_seq_one_letter_code
_entity_poly.pdbx_strand_id
1 'polypeptide(L)'
;MFEQTFKNIKTFSTQISIGDGFMTIGNLKVKASTFFFQDYSILRSIKLPINYSIVDILRLSDLYTPEEIEFNKMDILIKSTIGEIDKDINVSYGILKKYGVTTDEIRKIVLGEIFNKQPKFN
;
A
#
# COMPACT_ATOMS: atom_id res chain seq x y z
N MET A 1 -62.71 15.94 -1.36
CA MET A 1 -62.31 15.28 -2.62
C MET A 1 -60.84 14.92 -2.45
N PHE A 2 -60.54 13.65 -2.19
CA PHE A 2 -59.17 13.16 -1.96
C PHE A 2 -58.63 12.61 -3.27
N GLU A 3 -57.67 13.28 -3.89
CA GLU A 3 -56.89 12.68 -4.98
C GLU A 3 -55.68 11.96 -4.38
N GLN A 4 -55.69 10.63 -4.42
CA GLN A 4 -54.51 9.83 -4.13
C GLN A 4 -53.64 9.77 -5.40
N THR A 5 -52.41 10.28 -5.29
CA THR A 5 -51.41 10.21 -6.35
C THR A 5 -50.73 8.83 -6.30
N PHE A 6 -51.11 7.89 -7.17
CA PHE A 6 -50.39 6.63 -7.31
C PHE A 6 -49.08 6.86 -8.08
N LYS A 7 -47.95 6.92 -7.36
CA LYS A 7 -46.62 6.90 -7.96
C LYS A 7 -46.11 5.46 -7.99
N ASN A 8 -46.34 4.75 -9.10
CA ASN A 8 -45.71 3.44 -9.33
C ASN A 8 -44.23 3.66 -9.63
N ILE A 9 -43.39 3.56 -8.60
CA ILE A 9 -41.94 3.54 -8.76
C ILE A 9 -41.57 2.07 -8.96
N LYS A 10 -41.36 1.64 -10.22
CA LYS A 10 -40.77 0.33 -10.52
C LYS A 10 -39.46 0.21 -9.74
N THR A 11 -39.47 -0.61 -8.70
CA THR A 11 -38.29 -0.83 -7.87
C THR A 11 -37.40 -1.82 -8.61
N PHE A 12 -36.36 -1.33 -9.28
CA PHE A 12 -35.34 -2.18 -9.86
C PHE A 12 -34.45 -2.68 -8.71
N SER A 13 -34.43 -4.00 -8.49
CA SER A 13 -33.50 -4.64 -7.55
C SER A 13 -32.46 -5.42 -8.33
N THR A 14 -31.20 -5.33 -7.91
CA THR A 14 -30.09 -6.10 -8.47
C THR A 14 -29.40 -6.80 -7.32
N GLN A 15 -29.34 -8.13 -7.37
CA GLN A 15 -28.65 -8.92 -6.36
C GLN A 15 -27.17 -9.00 -6.73
N ILE A 16 -26.32 -8.54 -5.80
CA ILE A 16 -24.87 -8.65 -5.88
C ILE A 16 -24.42 -9.59 -4.77
N SER A 17 -23.61 -10.59 -5.12
CA SER A 17 -22.96 -11.49 -4.14
C SER A 17 -21.46 -11.32 -4.24
N ILE A 18 -20.79 -11.12 -3.11
CA ILE A 18 -19.34 -10.97 -3.04
C ILE A 18 -18.81 -12.15 -2.24
N GLY A 19 -17.86 -12.88 -2.79
CA GLY A 19 -17.16 -13.98 -2.12
C GLY A 19 -15.66 -13.89 -2.38
N ASP A 20 -14.89 -14.82 -1.81
CA ASP A 20 -13.43 -14.77 -1.90
C ASP A 20 -12.92 -14.82 -3.33
N GLY A 21 -12.44 -13.67 -3.81
CA GLY A 21 -11.84 -13.52 -5.13
C GLY A 21 -12.84 -13.28 -6.27
N PHE A 22 -14.13 -13.15 -5.98
CA PHE A 22 -15.14 -12.94 -7.02
C PHE A 22 -16.34 -12.11 -6.57
N MET A 23 -16.90 -11.38 -7.53
CA MET A 23 -18.18 -10.70 -7.41
C MET A 23 -19.12 -11.25 -8.46
N THR A 24 -20.37 -11.51 -8.07
CA THR A 24 -21.43 -11.96 -8.95
C THR A 24 -22.54 -10.91 -9.01
N ILE A 25 -22.95 -10.53 -10.22
CA ILE A 25 -24.08 -9.63 -10.50
C ILE A 25 -25.05 -10.36 -11.43
N GLY A 26 -26.16 -10.86 -10.90
CA GLY A 26 -27.03 -11.78 -11.63
C GLY A 26 -26.27 -13.04 -12.07
N ASN A 27 -26.08 -13.22 -13.39
CA ASN A 27 -25.36 -14.35 -13.96
C ASN A 27 -23.89 -14.03 -14.32
N LEU A 28 -23.45 -12.78 -14.16
CA LEU A 28 -22.09 -12.35 -14.46
C LEU A 28 -21.20 -12.60 -13.24
N LYS A 29 -20.16 -13.42 -13.40
CA LYS A 29 -19.10 -13.61 -12.40
C LYS A 29 -17.83 -12.89 -12.84
N VAL A 30 -17.37 -11.95 -12.04
CA VAL A 30 -16.15 -11.17 -12.28
C VAL A 30 -15.13 -11.52 -11.21
N LYS A 31 -13.86 -11.68 -11.61
CA LYS A 31 -12.75 -11.82 -10.66
C LYS A 31 -12.52 -10.47 -9.98
N ALA A 32 -12.55 -10.45 -8.65
CA ALA A 32 -12.37 -9.24 -7.87
C ALA A 32 -11.41 -9.53 -6.71
N SER A 33 -10.56 -8.57 -6.34
CA SER A 33 -9.83 -8.65 -5.08
C SER A 33 -10.80 -8.27 -3.96
N THR A 34 -10.99 -9.17 -2.99
CA THR A 34 -11.97 -9.01 -1.91
C THR A 34 -11.29 -9.27 -0.58
N PHE A 35 -11.48 -8.37 0.37
CA PHE A 35 -11.02 -8.51 1.75
C PHE A 35 -12.22 -8.33 2.69
N PHE A 36 -12.38 -9.27 3.62
CA PHE A 36 -13.45 -9.25 4.61
C PHE A 36 -12.86 -8.95 5.99
N PHE A 37 -13.37 -7.91 6.65
CA PHE A 37 -12.96 -7.53 7.99
C PHE A 37 -13.95 -8.11 9.00
N GLN A 38 -13.44 -8.83 9.99
CA GLN A 38 -14.26 -9.39 11.07
C GLN A 38 -14.69 -8.31 12.09
N ASP A 39 -13.89 -7.24 12.20
CA ASP A 39 -14.10 -6.11 13.09
C ASP A 39 -14.39 -4.81 12.30
N TYR A 40 -14.87 -3.76 12.96
CA TYR A 40 -15.12 -2.42 12.37
C TYR A 40 -13.85 -1.68 11.88
N SER A 41 -12.71 -2.35 11.85
CA SER A 41 -11.45 -1.85 11.30
C SER A 41 -11.51 -1.81 9.78
N ILE A 42 -12.00 -0.70 9.25
CA ILE A 42 -11.84 -0.34 7.83
C ILE A 42 -10.35 -0.13 7.55
N LEU A 43 -9.87 -0.52 6.37
CA LEU A 43 -8.51 -0.21 5.90
C LEU A 43 -8.22 1.29 6.06
N ARG A 44 -7.22 1.62 6.86
CA ARG A 44 -6.87 3.02 7.08
C ARG A 44 -6.13 3.57 5.87
N SER A 45 -6.41 4.82 5.52
CA SER A 45 -5.55 5.55 4.60
C SER A 45 -4.19 5.80 5.26
N ILE A 46 -3.11 5.49 4.55
CA ILE A 46 -1.75 5.75 5.02
C ILE A 46 -1.50 7.26 4.96
N LYS A 47 -1.24 7.87 6.12
CA LYS A 47 -0.90 9.29 6.21
C LYS A 47 0.60 9.46 6.22
N LEU A 48 1.17 9.64 5.02
CA LEU A 48 2.53 10.15 4.90
C LEU A 48 2.51 11.69 5.14
N PRO A 49 3.54 12.24 5.80
CA PRO A 49 3.74 13.66 6.01
C PRO A 49 4.09 14.29 4.66
N ILE A 50 4.11 15.62 4.65
CA ILE A 50 4.51 16.37 3.47
C ILE A 50 6.00 16.14 3.12
N ASN A 51 6.87 15.97 4.13
CA ASN A 51 8.31 15.80 3.96
C ASN A 51 8.79 14.42 4.43
N TYR A 52 8.20 13.36 3.88
CA TYR A 52 8.58 11.98 4.20
C TYR A 52 9.99 11.69 3.67
N SER A 53 10.70 10.84 4.40
CA SER A 53 12.03 10.34 4.05
C SER A 53 11.98 8.89 3.57
N ILE A 54 13.12 8.35 3.14
CA ILE A 54 13.23 6.94 2.76
C ILE A 54 12.91 6.02 3.96
N VAL A 55 13.35 6.41 5.16
CA VAL A 55 13.09 5.65 6.40
C VAL A 55 11.58 5.51 6.63
N ASP A 56 10.85 6.59 6.39
CA ASP A 56 9.41 6.67 6.57
C ASP A 56 8.64 5.70 5.67
N ILE A 57 9.12 5.50 4.44
CA ILE A 57 8.53 4.56 3.47
C ILE A 57 8.86 3.11 3.88
N LEU A 58 10.12 2.83 4.22
CA LEU A 58 10.58 1.48 4.51
C LEU A 58 9.99 0.92 5.82
N ARG A 59 9.57 1.78 6.74
CA ARG A 59 8.97 1.39 8.03
C ARG A 59 7.44 1.36 8.01
N LEU A 60 6.80 1.50 6.84
CA LEU A 60 5.34 1.39 6.73
C LEU A 60 4.82 0.03 7.22
N SER A 61 5.59 -1.05 7.03
CA SER A 61 5.25 -2.39 7.53
C SER A 61 5.20 -2.50 9.05
N ASP A 62 5.82 -1.56 9.78
CA ASP A 62 5.82 -1.57 11.24
C ASP A 62 4.47 -1.04 11.80
N LEU A 63 3.73 -0.26 11.01
CA LEU A 63 2.55 0.50 11.45
C LEU A 63 1.24 0.12 10.74
N TYR A 64 1.35 -0.44 9.54
CA TYR A 64 0.24 -0.75 8.66
C TYR A 64 0.25 -2.21 8.23
N THR A 65 -0.93 -2.79 8.08
CA THR A 65 -1.04 -4.17 7.60
C THR A 65 -0.68 -4.26 6.11
N PRO A 66 -0.30 -5.45 5.60
CA PRO A 66 -0.05 -5.64 4.17
C PRO A 66 -1.23 -5.20 3.28
N GLU A 67 -2.46 -5.43 3.75
CA GLU A 67 -3.69 -5.03 3.05
C GLU A 67 -3.85 -3.51 3.03
N GLU A 68 -3.50 -2.81 4.11
CA GLU A 68 -3.49 -1.35 4.14
C GLU A 68 -2.43 -0.78 3.19
N ILE A 69 -1.25 -1.40 3.12
CA ILE A 69 -0.17 -1.03 2.19
C ILE A 69 -0.63 -1.22 0.73
N GLU A 70 -1.23 -2.37 0.41
CA GLU A 70 -1.76 -2.68 -0.92
C GLU A 70 -2.89 -1.73 -1.32
N PHE A 71 -3.85 -1.51 -0.43
CA PHE A 71 -4.99 -0.62 -0.67
C PHE A 71 -4.56 0.81 -0.96
N ASN A 72 -3.53 1.30 -0.26
CA ASN A 72 -2.97 2.63 -0.47
C ASN A 72 -1.94 2.67 -1.62
N LYS A 73 -1.66 1.56 -2.30
CA LYS A 73 -0.64 1.45 -3.37
C LYS A 73 0.77 1.83 -2.93
N MET A 74 1.08 1.62 -1.65
CA MET A 74 2.40 1.92 -1.09
C MET A 74 3.42 0.83 -1.44
N ASP A 75 2.99 -0.34 -1.89
CA ASP A 75 3.83 -1.44 -2.34
C ASP A 75 4.73 -1.04 -3.52
N ILE A 76 4.19 -0.29 -4.48
CA ILE A 76 4.94 0.23 -5.64
C ILE A 76 6.00 1.23 -5.17
N LEU A 77 5.61 2.12 -4.25
CA LEU A 77 6.52 3.14 -3.69
C LEU A 77 7.66 2.49 -2.90
N ILE A 78 7.36 1.51 -2.04
CA ILE A 78 8.38 0.76 -1.29
C ILE A 78 9.35 0.09 -2.25
N LYS A 79 8.86 -0.60 -3.28
CA LYS A 79 9.70 -1.26 -4.29
C LYS A 79 10.57 -0.26 -5.05
N SER A 80 10.02 0.87 -5.48
CA SER A 80 10.81 1.89 -6.20
C SER A 80 11.90 2.46 -5.29
N THR A 81 11.59 2.75 -4.02
CA THR A 81 12.55 3.25 -3.05
C THR A 81 13.68 2.26 -2.78
N ILE A 82 13.39 0.96 -2.66
CA ILE A 82 14.43 -0.07 -2.54
C ILE A 82 15.34 -0.09 -3.79
N GLY A 83 14.75 0.00 -4.98
CA GLY A 83 15.51 0.07 -6.23
C GLY A 83 16.41 1.30 -6.35
N GLU A 84 15.96 2.46 -5.85
CA GLU A 84 16.76 3.68 -5.77
C GLU A 84 17.96 3.50 -4.82
N ILE A 85 17.74 2.91 -3.64
CA ILE A 85 18.81 2.62 -2.68
C ILE A 85 19.87 1.71 -3.31
N ASP A 86 19.46 0.63 -3.98
CA ASP A 86 20.40 -0.28 -4.65
C ASP A 86 21.18 0.42 -5.77
N LYS A 87 20.53 1.32 -6.52
CA LYS A 87 21.20 2.14 -7.55
C LYS A 87 22.26 3.05 -6.91
N ASP A 88 21.92 3.72 -5.81
CA ASP A 88 22.83 4.61 -5.11
C ASP A 88 24.02 3.85 -4.49
N ILE A 89 23.79 2.65 -3.97
CA ILE A 89 24.83 1.73 -3.50
C ILE A 89 25.77 1.37 -4.65
N ASN A 90 25.23 1.03 -5.82
CA ASN A 90 26.04 0.66 -6.99
C ASN A 90 26.88 1.83 -7.51
N VAL A 91 26.32 3.04 -7.55
CA VAL A 91 27.05 4.26 -7.90
C VAL A 91 28.19 4.51 -6.90
N SER A 92 27.89 4.42 -5.61
CA SER A 92 28.87 4.59 -4.52
C SER A 92 29.99 3.55 -4.60
N TYR A 93 29.65 2.28 -4.87
CA TYR A 93 30.62 1.22 -5.08
C TYR A 93 31.55 1.54 -6.26
N GLY A 94 31.01 2.04 -7.38
CA GLY A 94 31.81 2.47 -8.53
C GLY A 94 32.91 3.48 -8.17
N ILE A 95 32.65 4.36 -7.20
CA ILE A 95 33.58 5.38 -6.70
C ILE A 95 34.54 4.81 -5.65
N LEU A 96 34.02 4.01 -4.71
CA LEU A 96 34.75 3.58 -3.52
C LEU A 96 35.57 2.30 -3.72
N LYS A 97 35.30 1.52 -4.77
CA LYS A 97 36.03 0.27 -5.08
C LYS A 97 37.55 0.45 -5.16
N LYS A 98 38.03 1.63 -5.58
CA LYS A 98 39.47 1.94 -5.66
C LYS A 98 40.17 1.96 -4.28
N TYR A 99 39.39 2.09 -3.21
CA TYR A 99 39.86 2.05 -1.83
C TYR A 99 39.66 0.68 -1.18
N GLY A 100 39.29 -0.36 -1.95
CA GLY A 100 39.05 -1.71 -1.44
C GLY A 100 37.70 -1.93 -0.76
N VAL A 101 36.80 -0.94 -0.81
CA VAL A 101 35.46 -1.04 -0.21
C VAL A 101 34.56 -1.96 -1.03
N THR A 102 33.89 -2.88 -0.35
CA THR A 102 32.95 -3.83 -0.95
C THR A 102 31.52 -3.28 -0.99
N THR A 103 30.69 -3.83 -1.89
CA THR A 103 29.27 -3.49 -1.97
C THR A 103 28.52 -3.81 -0.67
N ASP A 104 28.89 -4.89 0.02
CA ASP A 104 28.26 -5.30 1.27
C ASP A 104 28.55 -4.35 2.43
N GLU A 105 29.76 -3.77 2.49
CA GLU A 105 30.09 -2.74 3.47
C GLU A 105 29.27 -1.46 3.25
N ILE A 106 29.15 -1.02 2.00
CA ILE A 106 28.33 0.16 1.65
C ILE A 106 26.87 -0.09 2.02
N ARG A 107 26.33 -1.25 1.63
CA ARG A 107 24.95 -1.64 1.97
C ARG A 107 24.73 -1.68 3.47
N LYS A 108 25.67 -2.26 4.23
CA LYS A 108 25.59 -2.33 5.70
C LYS A 108 25.55 -0.94 6.34
N ILE A 109 26.36 0.00 5.85
CA ILE A 109 26.35 1.39 6.33
C ILE A 109 25.01 2.07 6.00
N VAL A 110 24.58 2.01 4.74
CA VAL A 110 23.34 2.67 4.29
C VAL A 110 22.12 2.13 5.04
N LEU A 111 21.97 0.82 5.11
CA LEU A 111 20.85 0.19 5.83
C LEU A 111 20.95 0.44 7.33
N GLY A 112 22.15 0.37 7.91
CA GLY A 112 22.37 0.69 9.32
C GLY A 112 21.90 2.10 9.67
N GLU A 113 22.27 3.10 8.86
CA GLU A 113 21.84 4.49 9.06
C GLU A 113 20.32 4.68 8.90
N ILE A 114 19.70 3.94 7.97
CA ILE A 114 18.25 3.98 7.76
C ILE A 114 17.51 3.43 8.98
N PHE A 115 17.91 2.26 9.49
CA PHE A 115 17.20 1.59 10.59
C PHE A 115 17.56 2.16 11.98
N ASN A 116 18.69 2.86 12.12
CA ASN A 116 19.04 3.58 13.34
C ASN A 116 18.26 4.90 13.50
N LYS A 117 17.68 5.44 12.42
CA LYS A 117 16.88 6.66 12.46
C LYS A 117 15.43 6.35 12.84
N GLN A 118 14.87 7.19 13.72
CA GLN A 118 13.46 7.13 14.06
C GLN A 118 12.62 7.67 12.89
N PRO A 119 11.49 7.01 12.53
CA PRO A 119 10.57 7.54 11.54
C PRO A 119 9.98 8.86 12.04
N LYS A 120 9.55 9.71 11.11
CA LYS A 120 9.00 11.04 11.40
C LYS A 120 7.50 11.02 11.72
N PHE A 121 6.84 9.85 11.77
CA PHE A 121 5.43 9.72 12.17
C PHE A 121 5.33 9.14 13.56
N ASN A 122 4.55 9.83 14.39
CA ASN A 122 4.03 9.37 15.67
C ASN A 122 2.56 9.01 15.48
#